data_AF-A0A843C554-F1
#
_entry.id   AF-A0A843C554-F1
#
_cell.length_a   1.000
_cell.length_b   1.000
_cell.length_c   1.000
_cell.angle_alpha   90.00
_cell.angle_beta   90.00
_cell.angle_gamma   90.00
#
_symmetry.space_group_name_H-M   'P 1'
#
loop_
_entity.id
_entity.type
_entity.pdbx_description
1 polymer ?
#
loop_
_entity_poly.entity_id
_entity_poly.type
_entity_poly.pdbx_seq_one_letter_code
_entity_poly.pdbx_strand_id
1 'polypeptide(L)'
;MNIQKATKNDLFKIIESEGHVRIDSFVESAVELAEEVHGDLKREDDQSSFLETHIWPVTIDVIRHYKSAGKLLTTLQIVSSILHDVLEDDEKILDQYASKSYGFDAYFRHRFGEYTYNVAINLKAIPLETYQQYDEKIGEHTRFQEYCTKLVRSSYDVKIIKLADRLNNMAFVSQLPKNDKIKRYIREAEDFYIAFTLIPPSTDEFYFRMRQLYDELKSIIITA
;
A
#
# COMPACT_ATOMS: atom_id res chain seq x y z
N MET A 1 -17.62 -7.54 0.28
CA MET A 1 -16.64 -8.30 1.10
C MET A 1 -16.58 -7.71 2.51
N ASN A 2 -16.23 -8.49 3.55
CA ASN A 2 -15.96 -7.95 4.90
C ASN A 2 -14.57 -7.30 4.98
N ILE A 3 -14.36 -6.34 5.89
CA ILE A 3 -13.02 -5.76 6.14
C ILE A 3 -12.11 -6.90 6.56
N GLN A 4 -11.01 -7.09 5.82
CA GLN A 4 -9.96 -7.98 6.28
C GLN A 4 -9.24 -7.28 7.43
N LYS A 5 -9.61 -7.65 8.65
CA LYS A 5 -8.95 -7.22 9.87
C LYS A 5 -7.94 -8.28 10.29
N ALA A 6 -6.72 -7.86 10.63
CA ALA A 6 -5.66 -8.73 11.12
C ALA A 6 -4.92 -8.06 12.27
N THR A 7 -4.66 -8.81 13.34
CA THR A 7 -3.79 -8.36 14.43
C THR A 7 -2.32 -8.60 14.07
N LYS A 8 -1.40 -8.02 14.85
CA LYS A 8 0.04 -8.33 14.74
C LYS A 8 0.33 -9.84 14.89
N ASN A 9 -0.40 -10.53 15.77
CA ASN A 9 -0.23 -11.97 15.96
C ASN A 9 -0.72 -12.77 14.74
N ASP A 10 -1.80 -12.31 14.09
CA ASP A 10 -2.25 -12.92 12.83
C ASP A 10 -1.19 -12.76 11.75
N LEU A 11 -0.60 -11.57 11.62
CA LEU A 11 0.51 -11.32 10.70
C LEU A 11 1.68 -12.29 10.95
N PHE A 12 2.16 -12.40 12.19
CA PHE A 12 3.30 -13.27 12.52
C PHE A 12 3.01 -14.73 12.20
N LYS A 13 1.82 -15.20 12.55
CA LYS A 13 1.38 -16.55 12.21
C LYS A 13 1.39 -16.78 10.70
N ILE A 14 0.94 -15.81 9.90
CA ILE A 14 0.91 -15.93 8.43
C ILE A 14 2.33 -15.89 7.84
N ILE A 15 3.22 -15.03 8.35
CA ILE A 15 4.63 -14.97 7.93
C ILE A 15 5.31 -16.34 8.11
N GLU A 16 5.11 -16.99 9.27
CA GLU A 16 5.74 -18.28 9.55
C GLU A 16 5.06 -19.44 8.81
N SER A 17 3.72 -19.50 8.82
CA SER A 17 2.97 -20.66 8.31
C SER A 17 2.74 -20.65 6.80
N GLU A 18 2.49 -19.47 6.21
CA GLU A 18 2.25 -19.33 4.77
C GLU A 18 3.48 -18.78 4.05
N GLY A 19 4.22 -17.85 4.67
CA GLY A 19 5.44 -17.28 4.10
C GLY A 19 6.68 -18.16 4.28
N HIS A 20 6.66 -19.11 5.22
CA HIS A 20 7.81 -19.94 5.59
C HIS A 20 9.06 -19.12 5.94
N VAL A 21 8.87 -17.91 6.46
CA VAL A 21 9.92 -17.01 6.94
C VAL A 21 9.87 -16.97 8.46
N ARG A 22 11.04 -17.09 9.10
CA ARG A 22 11.15 -16.93 10.55
C ARG A 22 11.02 -15.46 10.92
N ILE A 23 10.31 -15.16 12.00
CA ILE A 23 10.33 -13.82 12.60
C ILE A 23 11.73 -13.59 13.20
N ASP A 24 12.49 -12.72 12.55
CA ASP A 24 13.81 -12.28 12.99
C ASP A 24 13.79 -10.79 13.36
N SER A 25 14.92 -10.26 13.83
CA SER A 25 15.04 -8.86 14.24
C SER A 25 14.79 -7.87 13.10
N PHE A 26 14.88 -8.30 11.84
CA PHE A 26 14.62 -7.47 10.68
C PHE A 26 13.12 -7.27 10.48
N VAL A 27 12.33 -8.35 10.60
CA VAL A 27 10.86 -8.28 10.62
C VAL A 27 10.37 -7.49 11.84
N GLU A 28 10.88 -7.80 13.03
CA GLU A 28 10.49 -7.09 14.26
C GLU A 28 10.77 -5.59 14.15
N SER A 29 11.93 -5.21 13.62
CA SER A 29 12.28 -3.80 13.39
C SER A 29 11.32 -3.08 12.44
N ALA A 30 10.83 -3.76 11.41
CA ALA A 30 9.88 -3.19 10.47
C ALA A 30 8.51 -2.97 11.12
N VAL A 31 8.08 -3.92 11.95
CA VAL A 31 6.85 -3.82 12.73
C VAL A 31 6.91 -2.69 13.74
N GLU A 32 8.01 -2.57 14.47
CA GLU A 32 8.23 -1.46 15.41
C GLU A 32 8.14 -0.10 14.73
N LEU A 33 8.79 0.07 13.57
CA LEU A 33 8.69 1.33 12.82
C LEU A 33 7.25 1.57 12.35
N ALA A 34 6.57 0.56 11.80
CA ALA A 34 5.18 0.71 11.38
C ALA A 34 4.26 1.06 12.57
N GLU A 35 4.49 0.50 13.76
CA GLU A 35 3.78 0.85 14.99
C GLU A 35 4.08 2.29 15.44
N GLU A 36 5.33 2.74 15.33
CA GLU A 36 5.76 4.12 15.62
C GLU A 36 5.09 5.13 14.69
N VAL A 37 5.00 4.84 13.38
CA VAL A 37 4.43 5.75 12.37
C VAL A 37 2.90 5.74 12.41
N HIS A 38 2.30 4.54 12.46
CA HIS A 38 0.88 4.34 12.16
C HIS A 38 0.03 3.92 13.36
N GLY A 39 0.61 3.74 14.56
CA GLY A 39 -0.09 3.20 15.74
C GLY A 39 -1.34 3.97 16.13
N ASP A 40 -1.30 5.31 16.01
CA ASP A 40 -2.41 6.20 16.34
C ASP A 40 -3.27 6.58 15.11
N LEU A 41 -2.92 6.11 13.91
CA LEU A 41 -3.66 6.44 12.69
C LEU A 41 -4.97 5.63 12.61
N LYS A 42 -6.01 6.34 12.19
CA LYS A 42 -7.34 5.77 11.91
C LYS A 42 -7.60 5.76 10.42
N ARG A 43 -8.41 4.80 9.98
CA ARG A 43 -8.95 4.76 8.62
C ARG A 43 -9.99 5.86 8.40
N GLU A 44 -10.54 5.89 7.19
CA GLU A 44 -11.57 6.83 6.74
C GLU A 44 -12.91 6.76 7.50
N ASP A 45 -13.08 5.80 8.42
CA ASP A 45 -14.21 5.70 9.33
C ASP A 45 -13.94 6.36 10.69
N ASP A 46 -12.75 6.94 10.88
CA ASP A 46 -12.23 7.53 12.12
C ASP A 46 -12.21 6.57 13.34
N GLN A 47 -12.35 5.25 13.10
CA GLN A 47 -12.48 4.24 14.15
C GLN A 47 -11.50 3.10 13.98
N SER A 48 -11.43 2.54 12.78
CA SER A 48 -10.61 1.37 12.45
C SER A 48 -9.13 1.71 12.52
N SER A 49 -8.35 0.85 13.18
CA SER A 49 -6.88 0.98 13.23
C SER A 49 -6.28 0.84 11.84
N PHE A 50 -5.43 1.79 11.44
CA PHE A 50 -4.73 1.72 10.17
C PHE A 50 -3.85 0.47 10.08
N LEU A 51 -3.13 0.13 11.16
CA LEU A 51 -2.34 -1.11 11.22
C LEU A 51 -3.18 -2.37 11.00
N GLU A 52 -4.27 -2.53 11.76
CA GLU A 52 -5.04 -3.77 11.76
C GLU A 52 -5.96 -3.95 10.53
N THR A 53 -6.26 -2.87 9.81
CA THR A 53 -7.17 -2.90 8.66
C THR A 53 -6.50 -2.51 7.34
N HIS A 54 -5.25 -2.05 7.38
CA HIS A 54 -4.44 -1.71 6.20
C HIS A 54 -3.11 -2.45 6.18
N ILE A 55 -2.14 -2.07 7.03
CA ILE A 55 -0.74 -2.50 6.92
C ILE A 55 -0.60 -4.02 7.04
N TRP A 56 -1.19 -4.62 8.09
CA TRP A 56 -1.12 -6.07 8.28
C TRP A 56 -1.89 -6.83 7.20
N PRO A 57 -3.15 -6.48 6.88
CA PRO A 57 -3.88 -7.10 5.78
C PRO A 57 -3.18 -7.03 4.41
N VAL A 58 -2.61 -5.87 4.05
CA VAL A 58 -1.86 -5.71 2.79
C VAL A 58 -0.65 -6.64 2.76
N THR A 59 0.12 -6.70 3.85
CA THR A 59 1.26 -7.62 3.97
C THR A 59 0.83 -9.08 3.83
N ILE A 60 -0.28 -9.47 4.46
CA ILE A 60 -0.83 -10.83 4.36
C ILE A 60 -1.23 -11.17 2.92
N ASP A 61 -1.84 -10.22 2.20
CA ASP A 61 -2.22 -10.40 0.80
C ASP A 61 -1.00 -10.53 -0.11
N VAL A 62 0.08 -9.79 0.16
CA VAL A 62 1.37 -9.94 -0.53
C VAL A 62 1.94 -11.34 -0.29
N ILE A 63 2.01 -11.82 0.96
CA ILE A 63 2.52 -13.16 1.29
C ILE A 63 1.73 -14.25 0.54
N ARG A 64 0.40 -14.15 0.56
CA ARG A 64 -0.50 -15.08 -0.13
C ARG A 64 -0.31 -15.06 -1.64
N HIS A 65 -0.11 -13.89 -2.22
CA HIS A 65 0.17 -13.75 -3.65
C HIS A 65 1.48 -14.45 -4.04
N TYR A 66 2.57 -14.24 -3.31
CA TYR A 66 3.85 -14.91 -3.64
C TYR A 66 3.73 -16.43 -3.58
N LYS A 67 2.99 -16.93 -2.56
CA LYS A 67 2.69 -18.34 -2.42
C LYS A 67 1.86 -18.87 -3.59
N SER A 68 0.76 -18.21 -3.96
CA SER A 68 -0.10 -18.64 -5.07
C SER A 68 0.61 -18.58 -6.43
N ALA A 69 1.45 -17.57 -6.63
CA ALA A 69 2.24 -17.38 -7.85
C ALA A 69 3.48 -18.29 -7.92
N GLY A 70 3.78 -19.08 -6.89
CA GLY A 70 4.96 -19.94 -6.84
C GLY A 70 6.29 -19.18 -6.92
N LYS A 71 6.31 -17.92 -6.45
CA LYS A 71 7.51 -17.07 -6.45
C LYS A 71 8.20 -17.11 -5.10
N LEU A 72 9.52 -16.96 -5.14
CA LEU A 72 10.33 -16.88 -3.93
C LEU A 72 9.92 -15.64 -3.12
N LEU A 73 9.41 -15.88 -1.91
CA LEU A 73 9.19 -14.87 -0.90
C LEU A 73 10.38 -14.88 0.07
N THR A 74 10.92 -13.71 0.37
CA THR A 74 11.97 -13.53 1.38
C THR A 74 11.55 -12.46 2.37
N THR A 75 12.31 -12.32 3.45
CA THR A 75 12.12 -11.27 4.46
C THR A 75 12.08 -9.87 3.84
N LEU A 76 12.78 -9.62 2.72
CA LEU A 76 12.79 -8.32 2.04
C LEU A 76 11.40 -7.93 1.52
N GLN A 77 10.65 -8.85 0.90
CA GLN A 77 9.31 -8.58 0.40
C GLN A 77 8.35 -8.28 1.56
N ILE A 78 8.44 -9.08 2.62
CA ILE A 78 7.59 -8.95 3.82
C ILE A 78 7.84 -7.59 4.49
N VAL A 79 9.10 -7.24 4.74
CA VAL A 79 9.49 -5.96 5.34
C VAL A 79 9.08 -4.79 4.44
N SER A 80 9.26 -4.91 3.12
CA SER A 80 8.82 -3.87 2.18
C SER A 80 7.30 -3.67 2.18
N SER A 81 6.51 -4.74 2.33
CA SER A 81 5.05 -4.62 2.45
C SER A 81 4.60 -4.07 3.80
N ILE A 82 5.32 -4.34 4.90
CA ILE A 82 5.04 -3.74 6.20
C ILE A 82 5.29 -2.22 6.16
N LEU A 83 6.34 -1.82 5.46
CA LEU A 83 6.82 -0.44 5.37
C LEU A 83 6.40 0.27 4.07
N HIS A 84 5.30 -0.13 3.44
CA HIS A 84 4.96 0.42 2.13
C HIS A 84 4.49 1.89 2.18
N ASP A 85 3.81 2.28 3.26
CA ASP A 85 3.19 3.60 3.42
C ASP A 85 3.95 4.54 4.39
N VAL A 86 4.99 4.05 5.07
CA VAL A 86 5.72 4.87 6.06
C VAL A 86 6.45 6.08 5.48
N LEU A 87 6.69 6.13 4.16
CA LEU A 87 7.23 7.33 3.51
C LEU A 87 6.13 8.28 3.02
N GLU A 88 4.87 7.83 2.94
CA GLU A 88 3.72 8.61 2.46
C GLU A 88 3.02 9.34 3.62
N ASP A 89 2.85 8.69 4.77
CA ASP A 89 2.17 9.24 5.96
C ASP A 89 3.10 10.05 6.90
N ASP A 90 4.29 10.40 6.40
CA ASP A 90 5.41 10.99 7.13
C ASP A 90 5.37 12.54 7.17
N GLU A 91 4.27 13.13 7.67
CA GLU A 91 4.36 14.49 8.19
C GLU A 91 4.72 14.50 9.69
N LYS A 92 4.39 13.43 10.43
CA LYS A 92 4.59 13.35 11.89
C LYS A 92 5.99 12.90 12.32
N ILE A 93 6.70 12.11 11.51
CA ILE A 93 8.01 11.55 11.84
C ILE A 93 9.15 12.47 11.38
N LEU A 94 8.94 13.26 10.33
CA LEU A 94 9.83 14.37 9.96
C LEU A 94 10.13 15.30 11.15
N ASP A 95 9.15 15.60 12.02
CA ASP A 95 9.38 16.42 13.22
C ASP A 95 10.19 15.69 14.31
N GLN A 96 10.00 14.39 14.52
CA GLN A 96 10.77 13.61 15.49
C GLN A 96 12.22 13.38 15.04
N TYR A 97 12.44 13.16 13.73
CA TYR A 97 13.74 12.86 13.15
C TYR A 97 14.43 14.08 12.53
N ALA A 98 13.81 15.26 12.50
CA ALA A 98 14.46 16.55 12.21
C ALA A 98 15.66 16.81 13.15
N SER A 99 15.65 16.20 14.34
CA SER A 99 16.75 16.23 15.30
C SER A 99 17.96 15.36 14.92
N LYS A 100 17.82 14.40 13.98
CA LYS A 100 18.93 13.59 13.48
C LYS A 100 19.55 14.26 12.27
N SER A 101 20.83 14.62 12.38
CA SER A 101 21.62 15.41 11.42
C SER A 101 21.68 14.89 9.96
N TYR A 102 21.10 13.72 9.67
CA TYR A 102 21.14 13.02 8.38
C TYR A 102 19.76 12.74 7.74
N GLY A 103 18.64 13.06 8.40
CA GLY A 103 17.28 12.91 7.86
C GLY A 103 16.69 11.48 7.89
N PHE A 104 15.36 11.37 7.79
CA PHE A 104 14.63 10.10 7.87
C PHE A 104 15.02 9.11 6.76
N ASP A 105 15.25 9.63 5.56
CA ASP A 105 15.72 8.89 4.40
C ASP A 105 17.00 8.08 4.66
N ALA A 106 18.01 8.69 5.31
CA ALA A 106 19.26 8.01 5.63
C ALA A 106 19.10 7.06 6.84
N TYR A 107 18.23 7.40 7.80
CA TYR A 107 17.83 6.48 8.88
C TYR A 107 17.19 5.21 8.31
N PHE A 108 16.22 5.36 7.40
CA PHE A 108 15.50 4.26 6.77
C PHE A 108 16.44 3.35 5.99
N ARG A 109 17.30 3.93 5.13
CA ARG A 109 18.32 3.16 4.39
C ARG A 109 19.27 2.41 5.31
N HIS A 110 19.71 3.05 6.40
CA HIS A 110 20.60 2.40 7.37
C HIS A 110 19.93 1.21 8.05
N ARG A 111 18.65 1.35 8.44
CA ARG A 111 17.92 0.31 9.18
C ARG A 111 17.39 -0.81 8.28
N PHE A 112 16.93 -0.48 7.07
CA PHE A 112 16.20 -1.41 6.19
C PHE A 112 16.88 -1.71 4.85
N GLY A 113 18.00 -1.06 4.57
CA GLY A 113 18.78 -1.24 3.35
C GLY A 113 18.16 -0.54 2.13
N GLU A 114 18.96 -0.47 1.08
CA GLU A 114 18.58 0.14 -0.20
C GLU A 114 17.40 -0.55 -0.88
N TYR A 115 17.28 -1.88 -0.75
CA TYR A 115 16.20 -2.61 -1.40
C TYR A 115 14.82 -2.13 -0.92
N THR A 116 14.60 -2.19 0.39
CA THR A 116 13.35 -1.79 1.04
C THR A 116 13.06 -0.31 0.80
N TYR A 117 14.10 0.55 0.89
CA TYR A 117 13.96 1.97 0.61
C TYR A 117 13.50 2.22 -0.82
N ASN A 118 14.11 1.54 -1.80
CA ASN A 118 13.73 1.67 -3.21
C ASN A 118 12.31 1.15 -3.47
N VAL A 119 11.82 0.15 -2.75
CA VAL A 119 10.41 -0.25 -2.84
C VAL A 119 9.48 0.85 -2.30
N ALA A 120 9.72 1.32 -1.08
CA ALA A 120 8.90 2.34 -0.42
C ALA A 120 8.87 3.66 -1.20
N ILE A 121 10.03 4.15 -1.69
CA ILE A 121 10.08 5.38 -2.48
C ILE A 121 9.36 5.23 -3.82
N ASN A 122 9.32 4.02 -4.38
CA ASN A 122 8.59 3.77 -5.62
C ASN A 122 7.07 3.76 -5.40
N LEU A 123 6.61 3.34 -4.22
CA LEU A 123 5.22 3.35 -3.81
C LEU A 123 4.73 4.73 -3.38
N LYS A 124 5.59 5.58 -2.82
CA LYS A 124 5.24 6.95 -2.45
C LYS A 124 4.69 7.76 -3.64
N ALA A 125 3.51 8.34 -3.45
CA ALA A 125 2.94 9.32 -4.38
C ALA A 125 3.74 10.64 -4.38
N ILE A 126 3.84 11.29 -5.55
CA ILE A 126 4.52 12.59 -5.65
C ILE A 126 3.62 13.67 -5.01
N PRO A 127 4.13 14.53 -4.10
CA PRO A 127 3.32 15.58 -3.48
C PRO A 127 2.71 16.55 -4.51
N LEU A 128 1.48 17.01 -4.30
CA LEU A 128 0.78 17.93 -5.23
C LEU A 128 1.50 19.28 -5.34
N GLU A 129 2.25 19.65 -4.30
CA GLU A 129 3.05 20.86 -4.21
C GLU A 129 4.08 20.93 -5.35
N THR A 130 4.52 19.78 -5.87
CA THR A 130 5.43 19.67 -7.02
C THR A 130 4.80 20.16 -8.34
N TYR A 131 3.47 20.30 -8.36
CA TYR A 131 2.67 20.62 -9.55
C TYR A 131 1.95 21.98 -9.42
N GLN A 132 2.36 22.83 -8.48
CA GLN A 132 1.76 24.16 -8.23
C GLN A 132 1.80 25.10 -9.45
N GLN A 133 2.66 24.82 -10.43
CA GLN A 133 2.73 25.55 -11.71
C GLN A 133 1.54 25.28 -12.64
N TYR A 134 0.74 24.24 -12.38
CA TYR A 134 -0.43 23.87 -13.16
C TYR A 134 -1.71 24.26 -12.44
N ASP A 135 -2.79 24.45 -13.20
CA ASP A 135 -4.14 24.48 -12.64
C ASP A 135 -4.41 23.16 -11.89
N GLU A 136 -5.14 23.22 -10.77
CA GLU A 136 -5.35 22.09 -9.84
C GLU A 136 -5.72 20.78 -10.55
N LYS A 137 -6.73 20.79 -11.43
CA LYS A 137 -7.18 19.60 -12.17
C LYS A 137 -6.10 19.04 -13.12
N ILE A 138 -5.31 19.92 -13.72
CA ILE A 138 -4.22 19.52 -14.62
C ILE A 138 -3.09 18.94 -13.77
N GLY A 139 -2.73 19.58 -12.67
CA GLY A 139 -1.72 19.10 -11.73
C GLY A 139 -2.06 17.72 -11.17
N GLU A 140 -3.30 17.50 -10.73
CA GLU A 140 -3.78 16.18 -10.27
C GLU A 140 -3.66 15.11 -11.36
N HIS A 141 -4.06 15.43 -12.59
CA HIS A 141 -4.00 14.51 -13.72
C HIS A 141 -2.55 14.18 -14.11
N THR A 142 -1.69 15.18 -14.21
CA THR A 142 -0.26 15.00 -14.51
C THR A 142 0.42 14.18 -13.42
N ARG A 143 0.17 14.49 -12.15
CA ARG A 143 0.65 13.68 -11.01
C ARG A 143 0.24 12.22 -11.14
N PHE A 144 -1.03 11.96 -11.45
CA PHE A 144 -1.53 10.61 -11.60
C PHE A 144 -0.85 9.88 -12.78
N GLN A 145 -0.72 10.53 -13.93
CA GLN A 145 -0.03 9.96 -15.10
C GLN A 145 1.44 9.62 -14.83
N GLU A 146 2.17 10.52 -14.17
CA GLU A 146 3.57 10.28 -13.80
C GLU A 146 3.69 9.10 -12.83
N TYR A 147 2.81 9.04 -11.83
CA TYR A 147 2.78 7.95 -10.88
C TYR A 147 2.43 6.61 -11.53
N CYS A 148 1.45 6.56 -12.42
CA CYS A 148 1.14 5.37 -13.23
C CYS A 148 2.33 4.92 -14.07
N THR A 149 3.02 5.86 -14.73
CA THR A 149 4.20 5.57 -15.57
C THR A 149 5.33 4.98 -14.74
N LYS A 150 5.56 5.53 -13.54
CA LYS A 150 6.52 5.02 -12.56
C LYS A 150 6.16 3.58 -12.17
N LEU A 151 4.92 3.33 -11.76
CA LEU A 151 4.45 2.00 -11.34
C LEU A 151 4.56 0.93 -12.43
N VAL A 152 4.28 1.27 -13.69
CA VAL A 152 4.41 0.34 -14.84
C VAL A 152 5.85 -0.09 -15.06
N ARG A 153 6.83 0.75 -14.72
CA ARG A 153 8.26 0.48 -14.88
C ARG A 153 8.90 -0.13 -13.62
N SER A 154 8.16 -0.16 -12.52
CA SER A 154 8.66 -0.66 -11.24
C SER A 154 8.86 -2.17 -11.23
N SER A 155 9.59 -2.65 -10.22
CA SER A 155 9.80 -4.08 -10.00
C SER A 155 8.48 -4.81 -9.71
N TYR A 156 8.53 -6.14 -9.84
CA TYR A 156 7.42 -7.01 -9.48
C TYR A 156 6.89 -6.72 -8.07
N ASP A 157 7.78 -6.62 -7.10
CA ASP A 157 7.43 -6.42 -5.69
C ASP A 157 6.65 -5.12 -5.47
N VAL A 158 7.10 -4.01 -6.06
CA VAL A 158 6.37 -2.73 -6.02
C VAL A 158 4.98 -2.88 -6.62
N LYS A 159 4.88 -3.57 -7.76
CA LYS A 159 3.59 -3.81 -8.41
C LYS A 159 2.64 -4.64 -7.52
N ILE A 160 3.13 -5.72 -6.91
CA ILE A 160 2.30 -6.59 -6.06
C ILE A 160 1.84 -5.84 -4.81
N ILE A 161 2.74 -5.14 -4.14
CA ILE A 161 2.41 -4.34 -2.96
C ILE A 161 1.37 -3.28 -3.33
N LYS A 162 1.55 -2.57 -4.46
CA LYS A 162 0.60 -1.52 -4.85
C LYS A 162 -0.78 -2.05 -5.20
N LEU A 163 -0.85 -3.22 -5.84
CA LEU A 163 -2.12 -3.88 -6.14
C LEU A 163 -2.81 -4.37 -4.87
N ALA A 164 -2.07 -4.97 -3.93
CA ALA A 164 -2.60 -5.39 -2.64
C ALA A 164 -3.12 -4.20 -1.81
N ASP A 165 -2.33 -3.11 -1.73
CA ASP A 165 -2.74 -1.82 -1.16
C ASP A 165 -4.06 -1.34 -1.78
N ARG A 166 -4.11 -1.21 -3.11
CA ARG A 166 -5.30 -0.69 -3.79
C ARG A 166 -6.54 -1.55 -3.56
N LEU A 167 -6.40 -2.88 -3.60
CA LEU A 167 -7.50 -3.81 -3.32
C LEU A 167 -8.01 -3.65 -1.88
N ASN A 168 -7.11 -3.55 -0.90
CA ASN A 168 -7.49 -3.31 0.49
C ASN A 168 -8.25 -1.98 0.64
N ASN A 169 -7.73 -0.91 0.03
CA ASN A 169 -8.32 0.42 0.09
C ASN A 169 -9.72 0.48 -0.56
N MET A 170 -9.91 -0.16 -1.71
CA MET A 170 -11.22 -0.25 -2.36
C MET A 170 -12.21 -1.09 -1.53
N ALA A 171 -11.76 -2.21 -0.96
CA ALA A 171 -12.58 -3.08 -0.13
C ALA A 171 -13.01 -2.43 1.20
N PHE A 172 -12.15 -1.58 1.77
CA PHE A 172 -12.48 -0.82 2.98
C PHE A 172 -13.53 0.26 2.68
N VAL A 173 -13.27 1.09 1.66
CA VAL A 173 -14.14 2.21 1.30
C VAL A 173 -15.50 1.75 0.77
N SER A 174 -15.63 0.55 0.20
CA SER A 174 -16.92 0.00 -0.23
C SER A 174 -17.92 -0.19 0.91
N GLN A 175 -17.46 -0.15 2.16
CA GLN A 175 -18.32 -0.27 3.35
C GLN A 175 -18.72 1.07 3.94
N LEU A 176 -18.18 2.17 3.40
CA LEU A 176 -18.46 3.53 3.83
C LEU A 176 -19.31 4.24 2.76
N PRO A 177 -20.63 3.97 2.70
CA PRO A 177 -21.49 4.62 1.73
C PRO A 177 -21.39 6.14 1.89
N LYS A 178 -21.28 6.84 0.75
CA LYS A 178 -21.07 8.31 0.63
C LYS A 178 -19.67 8.82 0.90
N ASN A 179 -18.65 7.97 1.04
CA ASN A 179 -17.28 8.43 1.09
C ASN A 179 -16.83 8.99 -0.29
N ASP A 180 -16.31 10.22 -0.31
CA ASP A 180 -15.88 10.89 -1.55
C ASP A 180 -14.76 10.15 -2.29
N LYS A 181 -13.98 9.33 -1.58
CA LYS A 181 -12.93 8.48 -2.20
C LYS A 181 -13.51 7.43 -3.15
N ILE A 182 -14.80 7.03 -3.03
CA ILE A 182 -15.43 6.05 -3.93
C ILE A 182 -15.32 6.50 -5.39
N LYS A 183 -15.71 7.76 -5.69
CA LYS A 183 -15.67 8.31 -7.05
C LYS A 183 -14.25 8.33 -7.61
N ARG A 184 -13.28 8.71 -6.78
CA ARG A 184 -11.86 8.72 -7.14
C ARG A 184 -11.34 7.32 -7.45
N TYR A 185 -11.64 6.34 -6.60
CA TYR A 185 -11.17 4.96 -6.79
C TYR A 185 -11.80 4.28 -8.01
N ILE A 186 -13.06 4.57 -8.32
CA ILE A 186 -13.68 4.10 -9.58
C ILE A 186 -12.93 4.66 -10.78
N ARG A 187 -12.67 5.98 -10.81
CA ARG A 187 -11.93 6.62 -11.90
C ARG A 187 -10.53 6.05 -12.05
N GLU A 188 -9.75 5.96 -10.97
CA GLU A 188 -8.40 5.41 -11.01
C GLU A 188 -8.38 3.93 -11.41
N ALA A 189 -9.41 3.16 -11.06
CA ALA A 189 -9.56 1.78 -11.51
C ALA A 189 -9.81 1.67 -13.01
N GLU A 190 -10.68 2.54 -13.56
CA GLU A 190 -10.97 2.63 -15.00
C GLU A 190 -9.74 3.08 -15.79
N ASP A 191 -9.07 4.13 -15.30
CA ASP A 191 -7.94 4.76 -16.00
C ASP A 191 -6.67 3.92 -15.93
N PHE A 192 -6.49 3.11 -14.88
CA PHE A 192 -5.21 2.45 -14.63
C PHE A 192 -5.30 1.05 -14.02
N TYR A 193 -5.85 0.90 -12.79
CA TYR A 193 -5.56 -0.30 -11.99
C TYR A 193 -6.10 -1.60 -12.60
N ILE A 194 -7.22 -1.57 -13.33
CA ILE A 194 -7.72 -2.77 -14.02
C ILE A 194 -6.71 -3.20 -15.10
N ALA A 195 -6.26 -2.29 -15.95
CA ALA A 195 -5.25 -2.60 -16.96
C ALA A 195 -3.90 -2.98 -16.34
N PHE A 196 -3.53 -2.34 -15.22
CA PHE A 196 -2.26 -2.59 -14.54
C PHE A 196 -2.10 -4.05 -14.07
N THR A 197 -3.20 -4.71 -13.69
CA THR A 197 -3.17 -6.16 -13.36
C THR A 197 -2.87 -7.05 -14.57
N LEU A 198 -3.13 -6.58 -15.80
CA LEU A 198 -2.92 -7.32 -17.05
C LEU A 198 -1.53 -7.07 -17.67
N ILE A 199 -0.89 -5.93 -17.35
CA ILE A 199 0.46 -5.61 -17.84
C ILE A 199 1.46 -6.63 -17.26
N PRO A 200 2.41 -7.19 -18.03
CA PRO A 200 3.35 -8.17 -17.50
C PRO A 200 4.16 -7.70 -16.27
N PRO A 201 4.39 -8.59 -15.28
CA PRO A 201 3.77 -9.91 -15.16
C PRO A 201 2.30 -9.78 -14.77
N SER A 202 1.43 -10.51 -15.46
CA SER A 202 -0.02 -10.49 -15.21
C SER A 202 -0.34 -11.14 -13.87
N THR A 203 -1.38 -10.64 -13.22
CA THR A 203 -1.83 -11.08 -11.89
C THR A 203 -3.34 -11.35 -11.91
N ASP A 204 -3.74 -12.47 -12.50
CA ASP A 204 -5.15 -12.81 -12.75
C ASP A 204 -6.02 -12.76 -11.49
N GLU A 205 -5.50 -13.24 -10.35
CA GLU A 205 -6.23 -13.16 -9.07
C GLU A 205 -6.52 -11.70 -8.66
N PHE A 206 -5.58 -10.79 -8.89
CA PHE A 206 -5.77 -9.37 -8.61
C PHE A 206 -6.68 -8.72 -9.65
N TYR A 207 -6.62 -9.14 -10.92
CA TYR A 207 -7.56 -8.68 -11.93
C TYR A 207 -9.01 -8.98 -11.52
N PHE A 208 -9.32 -10.23 -11.17
CA PHE A 208 -10.69 -10.61 -10.79
C PHE A 208 -11.17 -9.88 -9.53
N ARG A 209 -10.31 -9.78 -8.51
CA ARG A 209 -10.64 -9.02 -7.28
C ARG A 209 -10.84 -7.53 -7.56
N MET A 210 -10.00 -6.92 -8.40
CA MET A 210 -10.09 -5.52 -8.79
C MET A 210 -11.39 -5.23 -9.53
N ARG A 211 -11.73 -6.09 -10.50
CA ARG A 211 -12.99 -6.00 -11.26
C ARG A 211 -14.21 -6.12 -10.34
N GLN A 212 -14.21 -7.10 -9.45
CA GLN A 212 -15.29 -7.28 -8.49
C GLN A 212 -15.48 -6.04 -7.61
N LEU A 213 -14.40 -5.54 -6.99
CA LEU A 213 -14.48 -4.35 -6.13
C LEU A 213 -14.89 -3.10 -6.90
N TYR A 214 -14.42 -2.95 -8.14
CA TYR A 214 -14.86 -1.86 -9.01
C TYR A 214 -16.37 -1.91 -9.27
N ASP A 215 -16.92 -3.09 -9.60
CA ASP A 215 -18.36 -3.26 -9.84
C ASP A 215 -19.16 -3.02 -8.54
N GLU A 216 -18.65 -3.48 -7.39
CA GLU A 216 -19.22 -3.20 -6.06
C GLU A 216 -19.28 -1.68 -5.79
N LEU A 217 -18.17 -0.95 -5.98
CA LEU A 217 -18.13 0.50 -5.79
C LEU A 217 -19.08 1.25 -6.73
N LYS A 218 -19.18 0.81 -7.99
CA LYS A 218 -20.14 1.39 -8.95
C LYS A 218 -21.58 1.22 -8.50
N SER A 219 -21.92 0.04 -7.95
CA SER A 219 -23.28 -0.22 -7.47
C SER A 219 -23.68 0.75 -6.35
N ILE A 220 -22.75 1.10 -5.44
CA ILE A 220 -22.98 2.01 -4.33
C ILE A 220 -23.37 3.41 -4.84
N ILE A 221 -22.69 3.92 -5.88
CA ILE A 221 -23.02 5.23 -6.47
C ILE A 221 -24.41 5.22 -7.11
N ILE A 222 -24.79 4.13 -7.78
CA ILE A 222 -26.09 4.04 -8.46
C ILE A 222 -27.24 4.00 -7.45
N THR A 223 -27.01 3.43 -6.27
CA THR A 223 -28.01 3.32 -5.19
C THR A 223 -28.08 4.52 -4.24
N ALA A 224 -27.13 5.46 -4.32
CA ALA A 224 -27.02 6.63 -3.44
C ALA A 224 -27.69 7.87 -4.04
#